data_AF-A0A349EQM3-F1
#
_entry.id   AF-A0A349EQM3-F1
#
_cell.length_a   1.000
_cell.length_b   1.000
_cell.length_c   1.000
_cell.angle_alpha   90.00
_cell.angle_beta   90.00
_cell.angle_gamma   90.00
#
_symmetry.space_group_name_H-M   'P 1'
#
loop_
_entity.id
_entity.type
_entity.pdbx_description
1 polymer ?
#
loop_
_entity_poly.entity_id
_entity_poly.type
_entity_poly.pdbx_seq_one_letter_code
_entity_poly.pdbx_strand_id
1 'polypeptide(L)'
;GLCLEISARKGHSLSNGHVAKTAAEAGALLVLNTDTHEPGDLITDEFARNVLLATGLSEAIVAEAFRNSKDLAARVTAKRGK
;
A
#
# COMPACT_ATOMS: atom_id res chain seq x y z
N GLY A 1 11.46 9.38 3.79
CA GLY A 1 11.67 7.95 4.08
C GLY A 1 11.45 7.16 2.81
N LEU A 2 11.75 5.86 2.87
CA LEU A 2 11.52 4.88 1.80
C LEU A 2 10.38 3.95 2.24
N CYS A 3 9.46 3.63 1.32
CA CYS A 3 8.37 2.67 1.54
C CYS A 3 8.42 1.59 0.46
N LEU A 4 7.99 0.38 0.80
CA LEU A 4 7.70 -0.69 -0.17
C LEU A 4 6.20 -0.72 -0.46
N GLU A 5 5.84 -1.00 -1.71
CA GLU A 5 4.45 -1.00 -2.18
C GLU A 5 3.85 -2.40 -2.20
N ILE A 6 2.64 -2.54 -1.66
CA ILE A 6 1.72 -3.63 -1.96
C ILE A 6 0.80 -3.18 -3.10
N SER A 7 0.74 -3.96 -4.18
CA SER A 7 -0.07 -3.60 -5.35
C SER A 7 -1.43 -4.30 -5.29
N ALA A 8 -2.51 -3.55 -5.50
CA ALA A 8 -3.85 -4.10 -5.73
C ALA A 8 -4.12 -4.45 -7.20
N ARG A 9 -3.17 -4.17 -8.11
CA ARG A 9 -3.29 -4.43 -9.53
C ARG A 9 -3.39 -5.93 -9.81
N LYS A 10 -4.42 -6.30 -10.57
CA LYS A 10 -4.58 -7.68 -11.05
C LYS A 10 -3.36 -8.11 -11.86
N GLY A 11 -2.81 -9.28 -11.53
CA GLY A 11 -1.65 -9.86 -12.21
C GLY A 11 -0.30 -9.42 -11.66
N HIS A 12 -0.22 -8.34 -10.87
CA HIS A 12 1.02 -7.90 -10.20
C HIS A 12 1.02 -8.20 -8.69
N SER A 13 -0.13 -8.59 -8.13
CA SER A 13 -0.33 -8.78 -6.68
C SER A 13 0.05 -10.17 -6.14
N LEU A 14 0.41 -11.13 -6.99
CA LEU A 14 0.64 -12.54 -6.60
C LEU A 14 1.74 -12.70 -5.54
N SER A 15 2.77 -11.85 -5.59
CA SER A 15 3.92 -11.91 -4.67
C SER A 15 3.82 -10.92 -3.51
N ASN A 16 2.67 -10.29 -3.28
CA ASN A 16 2.50 -9.29 -2.23
C ASN A 16 2.87 -9.81 -0.83
N GLY A 17 2.59 -11.09 -0.53
CA GLY A 17 3.01 -11.72 0.73
C GLY A 17 4.53 -11.74 0.90
N HIS A 18 5.29 -11.96 -0.18
CA HIS A 18 6.75 -11.89 -0.14
C HIS A 18 7.22 -10.45 0.13
N VAL A 19 6.63 -9.46 -0.54
CA VAL A 19 6.96 -8.04 -0.31
C VAL A 19 6.68 -7.64 1.14
N ALA A 20 5.52 -8.02 1.69
CA ALA A 20 5.15 -7.75 3.07
C ALA A 20 6.15 -8.36 4.07
N LYS A 21 6.55 -9.62 3.86
CA LYS A 21 7.56 -10.29 4.67
C LYS A 21 8.92 -9.57 4.60
N THR A 22 9.39 -9.25 3.38
CA THR A 22 10.66 -8.55 3.17
C THR A 22 10.65 -7.16 3.82
N ALA A 23 9.54 -6.44 3.74
CA ALA A 23 9.38 -5.14 4.41
C ALA A 23 9.52 -5.28 5.93
N ALA A 24 8.87 -6.29 6.53
CA ALA A 24 8.96 -6.55 7.96
C ALA A 24 10.39 -6.90 8.39
N GLU A 25 11.09 -7.77 7.65
CA GLU A 25 12.48 -8.14 7.93
C GLU A 25 13.45 -6.95 7.82
N ALA A 26 13.19 -6.02 6.90
CA ALA A 26 14.00 -4.82 6.68
C ALA A 26 13.60 -3.64 7.58
N GLY A 27 12.50 -3.72 8.34
CA GLY A 27 11.93 -2.58 9.07
C GLY A 27 11.44 -1.45 8.16
N ALA A 28 11.06 -1.78 6.92
CA ALA A 28 10.59 -0.82 5.94
C ALA A 28 9.09 -0.54 6.12
N LEU A 29 8.68 0.70 5.83
CA LEU A 29 7.28 1.09 5.82
C LEU A 29 6.57 0.51 4.58
N LEU A 30 5.31 0.14 4.74
CA LEU A 30 4.46 -0.32 3.65
C LEU A 30 3.46 0.74 3.21
N VAL A 31 3.14 0.75 1.92
CA VAL A 31 2.05 1.53 1.31
C VAL A 31 1.24 0.63 0.38
N LEU A 32 0.00 1.03 0.10
CA LEU A 32 -0.86 0.38 -0.91
C LEU A 32 -1.02 1.28 -2.14
N ASN A 33 -1.07 0.67 -3.32
CA ASN A 33 -1.39 1.34 -4.59
C ASN A 33 -2.26 0.47 -5.49
N THR A 34 -3.07 1.10 -6.33
CA THR A 34 -3.96 0.43 -7.29
C THR A 34 -3.34 0.24 -8.67
N ASP A 35 -2.35 1.07 -9.02
CA ASP A 35 -1.78 1.13 -10.38
C ASP A 35 -2.92 1.24 -11.44
N THR A 36 -3.81 2.22 -11.22
CA THR A 36 -5.03 2.41 -12.01
C THR A 36 -4.70 2.94 -13.41
N HIS A 37 -5.08 2.18 -14.44
CA HIS A 37 -4.99 2.55 -15.85
C HIS A 37 -6.37 2.79 -16.48
N GLU A 38 -7.42 2.19 -15.92
CA GLU A 38 -8.81 2.33 -16.34
C GLU A 38 -9.74 2.51 -15.13
N PRO A 39 -10.96 3.09 -15.30
CA PRO A 39 -11.87 3.33 -14.18
C PRO A 39 -12.22 2.08 -13.38
N GLY A 40 -12.21 0.90 -14.00
CA GLY A 40 -12.46 -0.38 -13.35
C GLY A 40 -11.37 -0.82 -12.36
N ASP A 41 -10.18 -0.22 -12.41
CA ASP A 41 -9.09 -0.49 -11.46
C ASP A 41 -9.25 0.25 -10.13
N LEU A 42 -10.21 1.17 -10.02
CA LEU A 42 -10.49 1.85 -8.76
C LEU A 42 -11.15 0.86 -7.80
N ILE A 43 -10.64 0.82 -6.58
CA ILE A 43 -11.06 -0.12 -5.55
C ILE A 43 -11.73 0.59 -4.38
N THR A 44 -12.53 -0.14 -3.63
CA THR A 44 -13.07 0.32 -2.35
C THR A 44 -12.03 0.17 -1.24
N ASP A 45 -12.20 0.94 -0.15
CA ASP A 45 -11.38 0.80 1.06
C ASP A 45 -11.45 -0.62 1.64
N GLU A 46 -12.61 -1.28 1.53
CA GLU A 46 -12.79 -2.67 1.95
C GLU A 46 -11.93 -3.63 1.11
N PHE A 47 -11.94 -3.49 -0.21
CA PHE A 47 -11.12 -4.33 -1.07
C PHE A 47 -9.63 -4.06 -0.85
N ALA A 48 -9.23 -2.79 -0.73
CA ALA A 48 -7.88 -2.37 -0.36
C ALA A 48 -7.39 -3.04 0.94
N ARG A 49 -8.25 -3.07 1.96
CA ARG A 49 -7.98 -3.74 3.24
C ARG A 49 -7.81 -5.24 3.05
N ASN A 50 -8.68 -5.88 2.27
CA ASN A 50 -8.60 -7.32 2.00
C ASN A 50 -7.30 -7.69 1.26
N VAL A 51 -6.85 -6.86 0.30
CA VAL A 51 -5.55 -7.04 -0.38
C VAL A 51 -4.41 -7.04 0.63
N LEU A 52 -4.37 -6.08 1.55
CA LEU A 52 -3.32 -6.01 2.57
C LEU A 52 -3.38 -7.18 3.55
N LEU A 53 -4.56 -7.57 4.02
CA LEU A 53 -4.73 -8.73 4.91
C LEU A 53 -4.30 -10.04 4.25
N ALA A 54 -4.57 -10.21 2.95
CA ALA A 54 -4.16 -11.41 2.20
C ALA A 54 -2.64 -11.60 2.13
N THR A 55 -1.84 -10.56 2.44
CA THR A 55 -0.38 -10.66 2.54
C THR A 55 0.12 -11.27 3.85
N GLY A 56 -0.77 -11.52 4.81
CA GLY A 56 -0.45 -12.05 6.16
C GLY A 56 -0.19 -10.97 7.22
N LEU A 57 -0.48 -9.70 6.91
CA LEU A 57 -0.32 -8.59 7.85
C LEU A 57 -1.42 -8.58 8.92
N SER A 58 -1.09 -8.07 10.11
CA SER A 58 -2.08 -7.81 11.16
C SER A 58 -2.87 -6.53 10.87
N GLU A 59 -4.06 -6.42 11.45
CA GLU A 59 -4.93 -5.23 11.37
C GLU A 59 -4.21 -3.92 11.71
N ALA A 60 -3.32 -3.97 12.72
CA ALA A 60 -2.54 -2.81 13.13
C ALA A 60 -1.60 -2.32 12.02
N ILE A 61 -0.94 -3.25 11.34
CA ILE A 61 -0.02 -2.93 10.23
C ILE A 61 -0.80 -2.54 8.97
N VAL A 62 -1.95 -3.14 8.72
CA VAL A 62 -2.87 -2.70 7.65
C VAL A 62 -3.27 -1.24 7.85
N ALA A 63 -3.70 -0.88 9.07
CA ALA A 63 -4.03 0.50 9.40
C ALA A 63 -2.83 1.45 9.27
N GLU A 64 -1.63 0.98 9.60
CA GLU A 64 -0.39 1.73 9.40
C GLU A 64 -0.08 1.95 7.92
N ALA A 65 -0.22 0.94 7.07
CA ALA A 65 0.00 1.08 5.63
C ALA A 65 -0.91 2.14 5.01
N PHE A 66 -2.19 2.20 5.40
CA PHE A 66 -3.09 3.27 4.98
C PHE A 66 -2.65 4.65 5.46
N ARG A 67 -2.17 4.79 6.70
CA ARG A 67 -1.63 6.06 7.21
C ARG A 67 -0.39 6.47 6.42
N ASN A 68 0.53 5.53 6.19
CA ASN A 68 1.75 5.76 5.42
C ASN A 68 1.43 6.24 3.99
N SER A 69 0.44 5.64 3.31
CA SER A 69 -0.02 6.09 1.99
C SER A 69 -0.53 7.54 2.03
N LYS A 70 -1.37 7.88 3.01
CA LYS A 70 -1.92 9.25 3.17
C LYS A 70 -0.83 10.26 3.49
N ASP A 71 0.07 9.93 4.41
CA ASP A 71 1.18 10.79 4.82
C ASP A 71 2.15 11.04 3.66
N LEU A 72 2.44 10.01 2.86
CA LEU A 72 3.28 10.12 1.68
C LEU A 72 2.66 11.08 0.66
N ALA A 73 1.36 10.92 0.36
CA ALA A 73 0.64 11.83 -0.54
C ALA A 73 0.63 13.28 -0.02
N ALA A 74 0.31 13.47 1.28
CA ALA A 74 0.27 14.79 1.92
C ALA A 74 1.63 15.51 1.87
N ARG A 75 2.74 14.79 2.03
CA ARG A 75 4.10 15.36 1.93
C ARG A 75 4.40 15.89 0.53
N VAL A 76 3.92 15.21 -0.52
CA VAL A 76 4.14 15.63 -1.91
C VAL A 76 3.28 16.84 -2.25
N THR A 77 2.03 16.88 -1.79
CA THR A 77 1.12 18.01 -2.06
C THR A 77 1.50 19.26 -1.27
N ALA A 78 1.89 19.13 0.00
CA ALA A 78 2.31 20.26 0.84
C ALA A 78 3.61 20.94 0.33
N LYS A 79 4.50 20.19 -0.32
CA LYS A 79 5.72 20.74 -0.93
C LYS A 79 5.49 21.45 -2.26
N ARG A 80 4.39 21.17 -2.95
CA ARG A 80 4.02 21.77 -4.25
C ARG A 80 3.27 23.10 -4.13
N GLY A 81 2.77 23.44 -2.93
CA GLY A 81 2.12 24.71 -2.64
C GLY A 81 3.06 25.83 -2.17
N LYS A 82 4.39 25.64 -2.30
CA LYS A 82 5.42 26.66 -2.07
C LYS A 82 6.07 27.04 -3.38
#